data_AF-A0A369HHG3-F1
#
_entry.id   AF-A0A369HHG3-F1
#
_cell.length_a   1.000
_cell.length_b   1.000
_cell.length_c   1.000
_cell.angle_alpha   90.00
_cell.angle_beta   90.00
_cell.angle_gamma   90.00
#
_symmetry.space_group_name_H-M   'P 1'
#
loop_
_entity.id
_entity.type
_entity.pdbx_description
1 polymer ?
#
loop_
_entity_poly.entity_id
_entity_poly.type
_entity_poly.pdbx_seq_one_letter_code
_entity_poly.pdbx_strand_id
1 'polypeptide(L)'
;MRPAAFSPRHRKKMSWDNTPAPAGDFASAPAADEAWGSGAANATEHNGSDHGPDSTKCFSCGEMGHRAADCPTPREMTCRFCHQPGHMVKDCPDKPPMKCENCGQDGHMKYNCENARLINRDHVATISPEEAWAKIRNAVSDRDIDDVKDAVQEYVKALDGSVTYRDLQEGFINEGINLFIIPMERPLAPVFTNMDLQGNMGKKYTVSYRFSEKPNRPREAEAFPKSREELLARLDDAGEAVNSGRSLCHNCGELGHTFKHCTQDRVDKPDAPKIACSNCGEEGHRIRDCQQPRVDKFACRNCGYVKLVPFIACAALTRDDSKSGHKASDCEEPPNLDNVECRKCGERGHFSRDCPQAGPRGCHNCGQEGHISKDCDQPRNMDNVTCRNCEKTGHVSRDCPEPKDWSKVQCSNCQQYGHTKVRCQQAPADSDAFASQGYDAGTNVASGPVDDGWGPTATATSKTGASQDAGW
;
A
#
# COMPACT_ATOMS: atom_id res chain seq x y z
N MET A 1 -8.78 41.61 -52.64
CA MET A 1 -10.15 42.14 -52.43
C MET A 1 -11.10 40.97 -52.26
N ARG A 2 -11.71 40.82 -51.08
CA ARG A 2 -12.94 40.06 -50.81
C ARG A 2 -14.16 40.96 -51.18
N PRO A 3 -15.43 40.50 -51.17
CA PRO A 3 -16.00 39.14 -51.20
C PRO A 3 -17.25 39.00 -52.12
N ALA A 4 -17.81 37.78 -52.24
CA ALA A 4 -19.23 37.58 -52.55
C ALA A 4 -19.88 36.75 -51.44
N ALA A 5 -21.07 37.19 -51.00
CA ALA A 5 -21.76 36.80 -49.79
C ALA A 5 -22.62 35.52 -49.96
N PHE A 6 -22.61 34.66 -48.93
CA PHE A 6 -23.54 33.55 -48.74
C PHE A 6 -24.61 33.96 -47.70
N SER A 7 -25.88 33.75 -48.02
CA SER A 7 -27.03 33.92 -47.10
C SER A 7 -27.47 32.57 -46.50
N PRO A 8 -28.02 32.56 -45.26
CA PRO A 8 -28.28 31.34 -44.50
C PRO A 8 -29.70 30.78 -44.71
N ARG A 9 -29.85 29.44 -44.70
CA ARG A 9 -31.16 28.78 -44.59
C ARG A 9 -31.37 28.22 -43.18
N HIS A 10 -32.55 28.56 -42.63
CA HIS A 10 -33.05 28.22 -41.31
C HIS A 10 -33.20 26.70 -41.05
N ARG A 11 -32.72 26.26 -39.89
CA ARG A 11 -33.04 24.97 -39.24
C ARG A 11 -34.46 25.03 -38.68
N LYS A 12 -35.36 24.15 -39.16
CA LYS A 12 -36.65 23.87 -38.51
C LYS A 12 -36.45 22.87 -37.37
N LYS A 13 -37.01 23.22 -36.21
CA LYS A 13 -37.13 22.37 -35.01
C LYS A 13 -38.25 21.35 -35.25
N MET A 14 -38.03 20.09 -34.88
CA MET A 14 -39.08 19.09 -34.77
C MET A 14 -39.12 18.60 -33.33
N SER A 15 -40.25 18.89 -32.67
CA SER A 15 -40.65 18.37 -31.38
C SER A 15 -41.05 16.91 -31.52
N TRP A 16 -40.75 16.10 -30.52
CA TRP A 16 -41.28 14.75 -30.37
C TRP A 16 -42.12 14.75 -29.09
N ASP A 17 -43.43 14.80 -29.29
CA ASP A 17 -44.44 14.69 -28.24
C ASP A 17 -44.64 13.22 -27.87
N ASN A 18 -44.61 12.97 -26.56
CA ASN A 18 -44.95 11.72 -25.89
C ASN A 18 -46.47 11.58 -25.77
N THR A 19 -47.05 10.45 -26.17
CA THR A 19 -48.12 9.73 -25.44
C THR A 19 -48.43 8.36 -26.06
N PRO A 20 -48.94 7.38 -25.26
CA PRO A 20 -48.66 5.94 -25.42
C PRO A 20 -49.80 5.09 -26.02
N ALA A 21 -49.46 3.86 -26.42
CA ALA A 21 -50.36 2.80 -26.90
C ALA A 21 -50.81 1.85 -25.76
N PRO A 22 -51.94 1.11 -25.92
CA PRO A 22 -52.74 0.59 -24.81
C PRO A 22 -52.31 -0.79 -24.26
N ALA A 23 -52.79 -1.04 -23.04
CA ALA A 23 -52.53 -2.16 -22.14
C ALA A 23 -53.07 -3.52 -22.63
N GLY A 24 -52.30 -4.58 -22.31
CA GLY A 24 -52.74 -5.97 -22.31
C GLY A 24 -52.37 -6.61 -20.97
N ASP A 25 -53.38 -7.16 -20.30
CA ASP A 25 -53.34 -7.77 -18.97
C ASP A 25 -52.52 -9.07 -18.95
N PHE A 26 -51.51 -9.14 -18.07
CA PHE A 26 -51.04 -10.42 -17.51
C PHE A 26 -50.70 -10.26 -16.02
N ALA A 27 -51.21 -11.22 -15.26
CA ALA A 27 -51.23 -11.26 -13.81
C ALA A 27 -49.85 -11.36 -13.17
N SER A 28 -49.79 -10.82 -11.95
CA SER A 28 -48.63 -10.59 -11.09
C SER A 28 -47.92 -11.87 -10.62
N ALA A 29 -46.58 -11.83 -10.63
CA ALA A 29 -45.70 -12.66 -9.80
C ALA A 29 -44.62 -11.74 -9.18
N PRO A 30 -44.25 -11.90 -7.89
CA PRO A 30 -43.36 -10.96 -7.21
C PRO A 30 -41.90 -11.13 -7.64
N ALA A 31 -41.22 -9.98 -7.70
CA ALA A 31 -39.83 -9.80 -8.12
C ALA A 31 -38.85 -10.61 -7.26
N ALA A 32 -37.92 -11.29 -7.94
CA ALA A 32 -36.68 -11.78 -7.37
C ALA A 32 -35.58 -10.77 -7.68
N ASP A 33 -35.01 -10.19 -6.63
CA ASP A 33 -33.95 -9.21 -6.71
C ASP A 33 -32.64 -9.80 -7.27
N GLU A 34 -31.89 -8.91 -7.87
CA GLU A 34 -30.75 -9.08 -8.75
C GLU A 34 -29.56 -9.79 -8.07
N ALA A 35 -29.19 -10.96 -8.58
CA ALA A 35 -27.97 -11.68 -8.22
C ALA A 35 -26.96 -11.62 -9.37
N TRP A 36 -26.15 -10.56 -9.40
CA TRP A 36 -24.85 -10.50 -10.06
C TRP A 36 -23.83 -10.24 -8.94
N GLY A 37 -22.66 -10.85 -8.85
CA GLY A 37 -21.98 -11.79 -9.70
C GLY A 37 -20.67 -12.19 -9.01
N SER A 38 -20.19 -13.37 -9.36
CA SER A 38 -18.78 -13.79 -9.45
C SER A 38 -17.74 -12.89 -8.74
N GLY A 39 -17.56 -13.10 -7.44
CA GLY A 39 -16.40 -12.63 -6.68
C GLY A 39 -15.57 -13.83 -6.21
N ALA A 40 -14.31 -13.89 -6.65
CA ALA A 40 -13.35 -14.90 -6.25
C ALA A 40 -13.26 -15.00 -4.71
N ALA A 41 -13.64 -16.15 -4.17
CA ALA A 41 -13.40 -16.47 -2.77
C ALA A 41 -11.90 -16.72 -2.57
N ASN A 42 -11.15 -15.63 -2.40
CA ASN A 42 -9.83 -15.67 -1.78
C ASN A 42 -10.07 -16.15 -0.35
N ALA A 43 -9.63 -17.37 -0.04
CA ALA A 43 -9.69 -17.93 1.30
C ALA A 43 -8.69 -17.16 2.18
N THR A 44 -9.11 -16.01 2.68
CA THR A 44 -8.43 -15.36 3.80
C THR A 44 -8.56 -16.30 4.99
N GLU A 45 -7.44 -16.91 5.38
CA GLU A 45 -7.30 -17.65 6.64
C GLU A 45 -7.63 -16.66 7.78
N HIS A 46 -8.90 -16.60 8.20
CA HIS A 46 -9.32 -15.82 9.35
C HIS A 46 -8.77 -16.50 10.61
N ASN A 47 -7.68 -15.91 11.06
CA ASN A 47 -6.99 -16.19 12.30
C ASN A 47 -7.95 -15.91 13.48
N GLY A 48 -8.36 -16.97 14.18
CA GLY A 48 -8.66 -17.03 15.61
C GLY A 48 -9.22 -15.81 16.35
N SER A 49 -10.30 -15.20 15.86
CA SER A 49 -11.20 -14.45 16.73
C SER A 49 -12.33 -15.38 17.13
N ASP A 50 -12.26 -15.89 18.35
CA ASP A 50 -13.28 -16.70 19.02
C ASP A 50 -14.61 -15.91 19.10
N HIS A 51 -15.34 -15.86 17.98
CA HIS A 51 -16.74 -15.48 17.98
C HIS A 51 -17.51 -16.70 18.51
N GLY A 52 -18.24 -16.52 19.61
CA GLY A 52 -19.08 -17.57 20.19
C GLY A 52 -20.01 -18.21 19.15
N PRO A 53 -20.52 -19.43 19.42
CA PRO A 53 -21.33 -20.21 18.47
C PRO A 53 -22.59 -19.48 17.95
N ASP A 54 -22.99 -18.38 18.58
CA ASP A 54 -24.27 -17.72 18.37
C ASP A 54 -24.28 -16.60 17.32
N SER A 55 -23.13 -16.13 16.80
CA SER A 55 -23.10 -14.97 15.89
C SER A 55 -22.79 -15.27 14.42
N THR A 56 -22.54 -16.54 14.06
CA THR A 56 -22.23 -16.91 12.67
C THR A 56 -23.45 -17.59 12.03
N LYS A 57 -23.90 -17.05 10.88
CA LYS A 57 -24.91 -17.70 10.04
C LYS A 57 -24.38 -19.04 9.55
N CYS A 58 -25.18 -20.09 9.66
CA CYS A 58 -24.88 -21.41 9.14
C CYS A 58 -24.70 -21.35 7.63
N PHE A 59 -23.53 -21.75 7.12
CA PHE A 59 -23.24 -21.77 5.68
C PHE A 59 -24.05 -22.81 4.90
N SER A 60 -24.79 -23.69 5.59
CA SER A 60 -25.68 -24.68 4.97
C SER A 60 -27.09 -24.10 4.79
N CYS A 61 -27.78 -23.68 5.87
CA CYS A 61 -29.17 -23.19 5.80
C CYS A 61 -29.33 -21.66 5.87
N GLY A 62 -28.29 -20.91 6.27
CA GLY A 62 -28.31 -19.46 6.43
C GLY A 62 -28.78 -18.96 7.80
N GLU A 63 -29.27 -19.84 8.68
CA GLU A 63 -29.78 -19.49 10.01
C GLU A 63 -28.64 -19.33 11.04
N MET A 64 -28.83 -18.46 12.02
CA MET A 64 -27.83 -18.21 13.08
C MET A 64 -27.98 -19.23 14.23
N GLY A 65 -26.94 -19.35 15.06
CA GLY A 65 -26.98 -20.19 16.28
C GLY A 65 -26.47 -21.62 16.11
N HIS A 66 -25.99 -22.00 14.93
CA HIS A 66 -25.33 -23.29 14.72
C HIS A 66 -24.32 -23.24 13.57
N ARG A 67 -23.35 -24.16 13.58
CA ARG A 67 -22.38 -24.33 12.48
C ARG A 67 -22.95 -25.26 11.42
N ALA A 68 -22.43 -25.19 10.20
CA ALA A 68 -22.89 -26.03 9.08
C ALA A 68 -22.84 -27.54 9.37
N ALA A 69 -21.96 -27.99 10.27
CA ALA A 69 -21.87 -29.39 10.71
C ALA A 69 -23.02 -29.82 11.62
N ASP A 70 -23.55 -28.90 12.43
CA ASP A 70 -24.62 -29.14 13.40
C ASP A 70 -25.98 -28.63 12.87
N CYS A 71 -26.10 -28.52 11.55
CA CYS A 71 -27.28 -27.96 10.91
C CYS A 71 -28.46 -28.93 11.02
N PRO A 72 -29.61 -28.51 11.60
CA PRO A 72 -30.80 -29.35 11.71
C PRO A 72 -31.44 -29.62 10.33
N THR A 73 -31.16 -28.78 9.33
CA THR A 73 -31.61 -28.92 7.94
C THR A 73 -30.42 -28.84 6.99
N PRO A 74 -29.54 -29.85 6.96
CA PRO A 74 -28.37 -29.81 6.10
C PRO A 74 -28.82 -29.83 4.63
N ARG A 75 -28.33 -28.87 3.82
CA ARG A 75 -28.53 -28.94 2.39
C ARG A 75 -27.88 -30.21 1.84
N GLU A 76 -28.57 -30.88 0.93
CA GLU A 76 -28.06 -32.07 0.27
C GLU A 76 -26.78 -31.73 -0.50
N MET A 77 -25.76 -32.58 -0.38
CA MET A 77 -24.44 -32.35 -0.98
C MET A 77 -24.54 -32.47 -2.50
N THR A 78 -24.74 -31.33 -3.17
CA THR A 78 -24.69 -31.20 -4.64
C THR A 78 -23.33 -30.73 -5.10
N CYS A 79 -22.85 -31.27 -6.22
CA CYS A 79 -21.64 -30.81 -6.88
C CYS A 79 -21.76 -29.33 -7.26
N ARG A 80 -20.82 -28.48 -6.84
CA ARG A 80 -20.86 -27.03 -7.14
C ARG A 80 -20.61 -26.68 -8.62
N PHE A 81 -20.30 -27.67 -9.45
CA PHE A 81 -20.08 -27.48 -10.89
C PHE A 81 -21.34 -27.86 -11.69
N CYS A 82 -21.75 -29.13 -11.67
CA CYS A 82 -22.92 -29.60 -12.42
C CYS A 82 -24.25 -29.58 -11.64
N HIS A 83 -24.20 -29.20 -10.35
CA HIS A 83 -25.36 -29.12 -9.44
C HIS A 83 -26.08 -30.45 -9.19
N GLN A 84 -25.51 -31.58 -9.63
CA GLN A 84 -26.04 -32.91 -9.37
C GLN A 84 -25.65 -33.41 -7.97
N PRO A 85 -26.54 -34.13 -7.26
CA PRO A 85 -26.25 -34.71 -5.95
C PRO A 85 -25.28 -35.90 -6.03
N GLY A 86 -24.66 -36.26 -4.90
CA GLY A 86 -23.95 -37.53 -4.72
C GLY A 86 -22.45 -37.53 -5.05
N HIS A 87 -21.86 -36.40 -5.46
CA HIS A 87 -20.42 -36.28 -5.69
C HIS A 87 -19.89 -34.87 -5.40
N MET A 88 -18.60 -34.75 -5.07
CA MET A 88 -17.92 -33.46 -4.95
C MET A 88 -17.40 -32.98 -6.30
N VAL A 89 -17.07 -31.70 -6.43
CA VAL A 89 -16.47 -31.11 -7.64
C VAL A 89 -15.21 -31.87 -8.11
N LYS A 90 -14.49 -32.52 -7.18
CA LYS A 90 -13.31 -33.32 -7.50
C LYS A 90 -13.65 -34.56 -8.35
N ASP A 91 -14.80 -35.18 -8.10
CA ASP A 91 -15.21 -36.45 -8.69
C ASP A 91 -16.36 -36.25 -9.71
N CYS A 92 -16.50 -35.02 -10.22
CA CYS A 92 -17.55 -34.66 -11.16
C CYS A 92 -17.21 -35.17 -12.58
N PRO A 93 -18.07 -36.02 -13.18
CA PRO A 93 -17.82 -36.60 -14.50
C PRO A 93 -17.89 -35.55 -15.62
N ASP A 94 -18.62 -34.45 -15.41
CA ASP A 94 -18.80 -33.37 -16.39
C ASP A 94 -17.74 -32.26 -16.27
N LYS A 95 -16.85 -32.35 -15.28
CA LYS A 95 -15.85 -31.30 -15.03
C LYS A 95 -14.79 -31.33 -16.14
N PRO A 96 -14.58 -30.23 -16.88
CA PRO A 96 -13.50 -30.17 -17.86
C PRO A 96 -12.15 -30.38 -17.19
N PRO A 97 -11.16 -30.95 -17.91
CA PRO A 97 -9.82 -31.13 -17.36
C PRO A 97 -9.28 -29.80 -16.85
N MET A 98 -8.54 -29.87 -15.76
CA MET A 98 -7.94 -28.69 -15.17
C MET A 98 -6.91 -28.08 -16.13
N LYS A 99 -7.15 -26.82 -16.51
CA LYS A 99 -6.22 -26.01 -17.30
C LYS A 99 -5.18 -25.38 -16.40
N CYS A 100 -3.93 -25.41 -16.83
CA CYS A 100 -2.85 -24.72 -16.16
C CYS A 100 -3.00 -23.20 -16.35
N GLU A 101 -3.10 -22.45 -15.26
CA GLU A 101 -3.17 -20.97 -15.30
C GLU A 101 -1.90 -20.31 -15.85
N ASN A 102 -0.79 -21.05 -15.95
CA ASN A 102 0.45 -20.54 -16.52
C ASN A 102 0.49 -20.64 -18.04
N CYS A 103 0.20 -21.82 -18.61
CA CYS A 103 0.36 -22.08 -20.06
C CYS A 103 -0.95 -22.37 -20.80
N GLY A 104 -2.07 -22.54 -20.10
CA GLY A 104 -3.38 -22.84 -20.69
C GLY A 104 -3.60 -24.29 -21.12
N GLN A 105 -2.58 -25.16 -21.07
CA GLN A 105 -2.70 -26.58 -21.39
C GLN A 105 -3.32 -27.39 -20.25
N ASP A 106 -3.96 -28.50 -20.62
CA ASP A 106 -4.63 -29.40 -19.69
C ASP A 106 -3.63 -30.34 -18.96
N GLY A 107 -4.03 -30.87 -17.81
CA GLY A 107 -3.41 -32.05 -17.21
C GLY A 107 -2.28 -31.80 -16.18
N HIS A 108 -1.94 -30.55 -15.88
CA HIS A 108 -0.96 -30.21 -14.84
C HIS A 108 -1.33 -28.93 -14.06
N MET A 109 -0.75 -28.78 -12.87
CA MET A 109 -0.87 -27.57 -12.04
C MET A 109 0.22 -26.56 -12.38
N LYS A 110 -0.02 -25.27 -12.09
CA LYS A 110 0.93 -24.15 -12.29
C LYS A 110 2.34 -24.43 -11.76
N TYR A 111 2.44 -25.09 -10.61
CA TYR A 111 3.72 -25.38 -9.96
C TYR A 111 4.59 -26.40 -10.73
N ASN A 112 3.96 -27.27 -11.51
CA ASN A 112 4.62 -28.31 -12.32
C ASN A 112 4.58 -27.98 -13.82
N CYS A 113 4.32 -26.71 -14.17
CA CYS A 113 4.28 -26.26 -15.57
C CYS A 113 5.69 -26.06 -16.11
N GLU A 114 6.05 -26.83 -17.14
CA GLU A 114 7.30 -26.68 -17.91
C GLU A 114 7.09 -25.91 -19.22
N ASN A 115 5.84 -25.74 -19.65
CA ASN A 115 5.50 -25.01 -20.86
C ASN A 115 5.71 -23.50 -20.72
N ALA A 116 5.86 -22.84 -21.88
CA ALA A 116 5.86 -21.39 -22.00
C ALA A 116 4.61 -20.78 -21.36
N ARG A 117 4.80 -19.67 -20.64
CA ARG A 117 3.71 -18.91 -20.04
C ARG A 117 2.87 -18.26 -21.15
N LEU A 118 1.56 -18.39 -21.03
CA LEU A 118 0.62 -17.69 -21.87
C LEU A 118 0.62 -16.21 -21.46
N ILE A 119 1.13 -15.34 -22.33
CA ILE A 119 1.19 -13.90 -22.10
C ILE A 119 -0.09 -13.26 -22.64
N ASN A 120 -0.90 -12.68 -21.76
CA ASN A 120 -2.05 -11.89 -22.17
C ASN A 120 -1.60 -10.48 -22.61
N ARG A 121 -1.92 -10.11 -23.86
CA ARG A 121 -1.58 -8.82 -24.48
C ARG A 121 -2.83 -8.00 -24.83
N ASP A 122 -3.97 -8.30 -24.21
CA ASP A 122 -5.26 -7.67 -24.55
C ASP A 122 -5.28 -6.18 -24.21
N HIS A 123 -4.55 -5.80 -23.16
CA HIS A 123 -4.38 -4.41 -22.72
C HIS A 123 -3.49 -3.56 -23.64
N VAL A 124 -2.69 -4.19 -24.51
CA VAL A 124 -1.80 -3.49 -25.45
C VAL A 124 -2.60 -3.04 -26.68
N ALA A 125 -2.34 -1.86 -27.22
CA ALA A 125 -3.06 -1.38 -28.41
C ALA A 125 -2.83 -2.30 -29.63
N THR A 126 -3.88 -2.55 -30.41
CA THR A 126 -3.77 -3.28 -31.67
C THR A 126 -3.50 -2.28 -32.80
N ILE A 127 -2.23 -2.21 -33.22
CA ILE A 127 -1.76 -1.35 -34.32
C ILE A 127 -0.96 -2.18 -35.32
N SER A 128 -0.67 -1.63 -36.49
CA SER A 128 0.15 -2.34 -37.49
C SER A 128 1.63 -2.43 -37.06
N PRO A 129 2.40 -3.43 -37.57
CA PRO A 129 3.83 -3.53 -37.27
C PRO A 129 4.63 -2.28 -37.68
N GLU A 130 4.28 -1.66 -38.80
CA GLU A 130 4.94 -0.46 -39.32
C GLU A 130 4.71 0.76 -38.42
N GLU A 131 3.48 0.94 -37.94
CA GLU A 131 3.13 2.01 -36.99
C GLU A 131 3.81 1.81 -35.64
N ALA A 132 3.82 0.57 -35.12
CA ALA A 132 4.51 0.25 -33.87
C ALA A 132 6.01 0.53 -33.99
N TRP A 133 6.61 0.18 -35.12
CA TRP A 133 8.02 0.45 -35.38
C TRP A 133 8.33 1.95 -35.52
N ALA A 134 7.42 2.73 -36.11
CA ALA A 134 7.51 4.19 -36.11
C ALA A 134 7.43 4.78 -34.70
N LYS A 135 6.57 4.25 -33.83
CA LYS A 135 6.52 4.64 -32.42
C LYS A 135 7.82 4.33 -31.68
N ILE A 136 8.43 3.16 -31.91
CA ILE A 136 9.75 2.84 -31.35
C ILE A 136 10.78 3.90 -31.75
N ARG A 137 10.84 4.30 -33.02
CA ARG A 137 11.76 5.35 -33.47
C ARG A 137 11.53 6.69 -32.77
N ASN A 138 10.28 7.11 -32.62
CA ASN A 138 9.94 8.35 -31.93
C ASN A 138 10.34 8.28 -30.44
N ALA A 139 9.98 7.20 -29.74
CA ALA A 139 10.33 7.00 -28.34
C ALA A 139 11.85 6.96 -28.10
N VAL A 140 12.62 6.35 -29.02
CA VAL A 140 14.09 6.36 -28.98
C VAL A 140 14.66 7.77 -29.18
N SER A 141 14.07 8.55 -30.08
CA SER A 141 14.45 9.96 -30.30
C SER A 141 14.19 10.81 -29.05
N ASP A 142 13.07 10.59 -28.38
CA ASP A 142 12.69 11.29 -27.15
C ASP A 142 13.42 10.75 -25.90
N ARG A 143 14.14 9.64 -26.07
CA ARG A 143 14.90 8.94 -25.03
C ARG A 143 14.04 8.48 -23.85
N ASP A 144 12.77 8.18 -24.14
CA ASP A 144 11.81 7.64 -23.17
C ASP A 144 11.84 6.11 -23.20
N ILE A 145 12.28 5.49 -22.10
CA ILE A 145 12.41 4.03 -22.02
C ILE A 145 11.05 3.35 -21.86
N ASP A 146 10.11 4.01 -21.18
CA ASP A 146 8.80 3.44 -20.89
C ASP A 146 7.97 3.41 -22.18
N ASP A 147 7.99 4.51 -22.96
CA ASP A 147 7.39 4.54 -24.30
C ASP A 147 8.03 3.54 -25.27
N VAL A 148 9.36 3.34 -25.18
CA VAL A 148 10.05 2.31 -25.97
C VAL A 148 9.53 0.92 -25.63
N LYS A 149 9.36 0.61 -24.33
CA LYS A 149 8.87 -0.70 -23.90
C LYS A 149 7.44 -0.92 -24.37
N ASP A 150 6.58 0.08 -24.23
CA ASP A 150 5.19 0.01 -24.68
C ASP A 150 5.10 -0.19 -26.19
N ALA A 151 5.86 0.58 -26.97
CA ALA A 151 5.91 0.44 -28.42
C ALA A 151 6.48 -0.92 -28.88
N VAL A 152 7.47 -1.48 -28.15
CA VAL A 152 7.95 -2.85 -28.40
C VAL A 152 6.86 -3.88 -28.11
N GLN A 153 6.08 -3.72 -27.04
CA GLN A 153 4.95 -4.62 -26.78
C GLN A 153 3.85 -4.49 -27.84
N GLU A 154 3.58 -3.30 -28.36
CA GLU A 154 2.68 -3.11 -29.49
C GLU A 154 3.18 -3.84 -30.74
N TYR A 155 4.47 -3.71 -31.07
CA TYR A 155 5.09 -4.40 -32.21
C TYR A 155 5.02 -5.93 -32.08
N VAL A 156 5.37 -6.45 -30.90
CA VAL A 156 5.31 -7.89 -30.63
C VAL A 156 3.87 -8.41 -30.66
N LYS A 157 2.88 -7.60 -30.24
CA LYS A 157 1.45 -7.95 -30.40
C LYS A 157 1.04 -7.98 -31.87
N ALA A 158 1.51 -7.03 -32.68
CA ALA A 158 1.19 -6.95 -34.11
C ALA A 158 1.72 -8.14 -34.93
N LEU A 159 2.71 -8.87 -34.40
CA LEU A 159 3.32 -10.07 -34.99
C LEU A 159 2.97 -11.36 -34.21
N ASP A 160 1.83 -11.35 -33.50
CA ASP A 160 1.29 -12.49 -32.76
C ASP A 160 2.25 -13.12 -31.72
N GLY A 161 3.17 -12.32 -31.17
CA GLY A 161 4.11 -12.78 -30.14
C GLY A 161 5.25 -13.66 -30.65
N SER A 162 5.43 -13.80 -31.96
CA SER A 162 6.47 -14.68 -32.55
C SER A 162 7.89 -14.11 -32.48
N VAL A 163 8.01 -12.79 -32.30
CA VAL A 163 9.28 -12.02 -32.34
C VAL A 163 10.20 -12.35 -31.17
N THR A 164 11.49 -12.49 -31.44
CA THR A 164 12.53 -12.64 -30.42
C THR A 164 13.26 -11.33 -30.12
N TYR A 165 13.97 -11.26 -28.99
CA TYR A 165 14.83 -10.11 -28.70
C TYR A 165 15.98 -9.96 -29.70
N ARG A 166 16.49 -11.07 -30.27
CA ARG A 166 17.47 -11.06 -31.35
C ARG A 166 16.92 -10.34 -32.58
N ASP A 167 15.72 -10.72 -33.03
CA ASP A 167 15.08 -10.13 -34.22
C ASP A 167 14.89 -8.61 -34.06
N LEU A 168 14.44 -8.17 -32.88
CA LEU A 168 14.32 -6.74 -32.55
C LEU A 168 15.66 -6.03 -32.66
N GLN A 169 16.70 -6.61 -32.05
CA GLN A 169 18.04 -6.00 -32.02
C GLN A 169 18.68 -5.97 -33.41
N GLU A 170 18.49 -7.00 -34.24
CA GLU A 170 18.93 -6.99 -35.64
C GLU A 170 18.19 -5.92 -36.45
N GLY A 171 16.87 -5.80 -36.27
CA GLY A 171 16.05 -4.76 -36.88
C GLY A 171 16.51 -3.35 -36.52
N PHE A 172 16.75 -3.09 -35.22
CA PHE A 172 17.25 -1.78 -34.76
C PHE A 172 18.56 -1.40 -35.43
N ILE A 173 19.46 -2.36 -35.61
CA ILE A 173 20.76 -2.04 -36.17
C ILE A 173 20.70 -1.91 -37.69
N ASN A 174 19.87 -2.69 -38.38
CA ASN A 174 19.66 -2.57 -39.82
C ASN A 174 19.09 -1.20 -40.21
N GLU A 175 18.25 -0.62 -39.34
CA GLU A 175 17.66 0.71 -39.54
C GLU A 175 18.44 1.85 -38.88
N GLY A 176 19.53 1.57 -38.17
CA GLY A 176 20.33 2.58 -37.48
C GLY A 176 19.63 3.25 -36.30
N ILE A 177 18.72 2.54 -35.64
CA ILE A 177 18.05 2.98 -34.41
C ILE A 177 19.02 2.81 -33.23
N ASN A 178 19.30 3.89 -32.51
CA ASN A 178 20.23 3.91 -31.36
C ASN A 178 19.60 3.34 -30.08
N LEU A 179 19.08 2.12 -30.17
CA LEU A 179 18.52 1.36 -29.06
C LEU A 179 19.21 -0.01 -28.97
N PHE A 180 19.69 -0.33 -27.78
CA PHE A 180 20.44 -1.55 -27.51
C PHE A 180 19.76 -2.32 -26.38
N ILE A 181 19.33 -3.53 -26.69
CA ILE A 181 18.83 -4.54 -25.78
C ILE A 181 20.06 -5.26 -25.22
N ILE A 182 20.44 -4.94 -23.99
CA ILE A 182 21.65 -5.47 -23.36
C ILE A 182 21.30 -6.66 -22.46
N PRO A 183 21.74 -7.88 -22.80
CA PRO A 183 21.61 -9.05 -21.94
C PRO A 183 22.74 -9.10 -20.90
N MET A 184 22.38 -9.07 -19.62
CA MET A 184 23.33 -9.17 -18.50
C MET A 184 22.92 -10.28 -17.53
N GLU A 185 23.90 -11.01 -17.01
CA GLU A 185 23.67 -11.99 -15.97
C GLU A 185 23.46 -11.26 -14.64
N ARG A 186 22.28 -11.44 -14.03
CA ARG A 186 21.92 -10.84 -12.75
C ARG A 186 21.44 -11.92 -11.78
N PRO A 187 21.91 -11.93 -10.54
CA PRO A 187 21.38 -12.85 -9.53
C PRO A 187 19.93 -12.45 -9.23
N LEU A 188 19.00 -13.35 -9.51
CA LEU A 188 17.59 -13.19 -9.18
C LEU A 188 17.26 -13.91 -7.88
N ALA A 189 16.31 -13.38 -7.11
CA ALA A 189 15.76 -14.13 -6.00
C ALA A 189 15.09 -15.42 -6.51
N PRO A 190 15.05 -16.52 -5.73
CA PRO A 190 14.57 -17.82 -6.21
C PRO A 190 13.18 -17.82 -6.83
N VAL A 191 12.29 -16.93 -6.38
CA VAL A 191 10.92 -16.80 -6.91
C VAL A 191 10.83 -16.08 -8.25
N PHE A 192 11.94 -15.54 -8.77
CA PHE A 192 12.01 -14.87 -10.06
C PHE A 192 12.77 -15.72 -11.08
N THR A 193 12.40 -15.57 -12.34
CA THR A 193 13.07 -16.19 -13.49
C THR A 193 13.03 -15.21 -14.66
N ASN A 194 14.00 -15.26 -15.56
CA ASN A 194 13.91 -14.48 -16.79
C ASN A 194 13.01 -15.21 -17.79
N MET A 195 12.11 -14.46 -18.43
CA MET A 195 11.17 -14.95 -19.42
C MET A 195 11.30 -14.17 -20.72
N ASP A 196 11.35 -14.85 -21.86
CA ASP A 196 11.40 -14.18 -23.16
C ASP A 196 10.02 -13.63 -23.60
N LEU A 197 9.99 -12.94 -24.74
CA LEU A 197 8.77 -12.35 -25.31
C LEU A 197 7.70 -13.38 -25.68
N GLN A 198 8.09 -14.64 -25.86
CA GLN A 198 7.24 -15.77 -26.22
C GLN A 198 6.72 -16.54 -24.99
N GLY A 199 7.22 -16.20 -23.80
CA GLY A 199 6.80 -16.80 -22.53
C GLY A 199 7.68 -17.96 -22.05
N ASN A 200 8.78 -18.29 -22.73
CA ASN A 200 9.70 -19.31 -22.28
C ASN A 200 10.47 -18.81 -21.05
N MET A 201 10.37 -19.55 -19.95
CA MET A 201 11.04 -19.23 -18.69
C MET A 201 12.42 -19.88 -18.59
N GLY A 202 13.23 -19.45 -17.61
CA GLY A 202 14.53 -20.04 -17.33
C GLY A 202 15.68 -19.45 -18.14
N LYS A 203 15.49 -18.26 -18.74
CA LYS A 203 16.54 -17.59 -19.52
C LYS A 203 17.69 -17.16 -18.60
N LYS A 204 18.92 -17.30 -19.08
CA LYS A 204 20.11 -16.95 -18.27
C LYS A 204 20.27 -15.45 -18.08
N TYR A 205 20.08 -14.67 -19.14
CA TYR A 205 20.37 -13.24 -19.13
C TYR A 205 19.12 -12.41 -18.87
N THR A 206 19.26 -11.35 -18.06
CA THR A 206 18.23 -10.33 -17.88
C THR A 206 18.42 -9.22 -18.90
N VAL A 207 17.35 -8.90 -19.63
CA VAL A 207 17.32 -7.85 -20.63
C VAL A 207 17.27 -6.45 -19.99
N SER A 208 18.02 -5.50 -20.55
CA SER A 208 17.93 -4.07 -20.24
C SER A 208 17.97 -3.24 -21.52
N TYR A 209 16.99 -2.36 -21.71
CA TYR A 209 17.03 -1.36 -22.79
C TYR A 209 18.00 -0.23 -22.44
N ARG A 210 18.86 0.17 -23.39
CA ARG A 210 19.87 1.23 -23.25
C ARG A 210 20.02 2.00 -24.57
N PHE A 211 20.37 3.28 -24.49
CA PHE A 211 20.65 4.12 -25.67
C PHE A 211 22.14 4.17 -26.04
N SER A 212 22.97 3.30 -25.44
CA SER A 212 24.41 3.24 -25.71
C SER A 212 24.88 1.80 -25.75
N GLU A 213 25.77 1.53 -26.71
CA GLU A 213 26.49 0.26 -26.85
C GLU A 213 27.62 0.11 -25.82
N LYS A 214 27.89 1.14 -25.00
CA LYS A 214 28.95 1.09 -24.00
C LYS A 214 28.37 1.10 -22.59
N PRO A 215 29.04 0.45 -21.62
CA PRO A 215 28.64 0.52 -20.22
C PRO A 215 28.82 1.94 -19.69
N ASN A 216 27.76 2.50 -19.10
CA ASN A 216 27.82 3.81 -18.44
C ASN A 216 28.62 3.77 -17.12
N ARG A 217 28.72 2.59 -16.49
CA ARG A 217 29.36 2.39 -15.20
C ARG A 217 30.55 1.44 -15.34
N PRO A 218 31.74 1.78 -14.80
CA PRO A 218 32.92 0.91 -14.90
C PRO A 218 32.71 -0.50 -14.35
N ARG A 219 31.94 -0.66 -13.26
CA ARG A 219 31.64 -1.96 -12.65
C ARG A 219 30.78 -2.86 -13.54
N GLU A 220 30.03 -2.30 -14.49
CA GLU A 220 29.21 -3.07 -15.42
C GLU A 220 30.02 -3.55 -16.63
N ALA A 221 31.22 -3.01 -16.87
CA ALA A 221 31.98 -3.26 -18.09
C ALA A 221 32.41 -4.72 -18.27
N GLU A 222 32.61 -5.45 -17.18
CA GLU A 222 32.96 -6.88 -17.23
C GLU A 222 31.77 -7.75 -17.67
N ALA A 223 30.55 -7.41 -17.21
CA ALA A 223 29.33 -8.15 -17.54
C ALA A 223 28.74 -7.74 -18.90
N PHE A 224 29.11 -6.56 -19.40
CA PHE A 224 28.62 -6.01 -20.67
C PHE A 224 29.14 -6.84 -21.87
N PRO A 225 28.31 -7.10 -22.90
CA PRO A 225 28.76 -7.80 -24.11
C PRO A 225 29.86 -6.99 -24.83
N LYS A 226 30.96 -7.65 -25.21
CA LYS A 226 32.15 -6.99 -25.78
C LYS A 226 32.05 -6.79 -27.28
N SER A 227 31.26 -7.60 -27.95
CA SER A 227 31.02 -7.52 -29.39
C SER A 227 29.53 -7.62 -29.69
N ARG A 228 29.15 -7.12 -30.88
CA ARG A 228 27.78 -7.23 -31.39
C ARG A 228 27.35 -8.69 -31.59
N GLU A 229 28.25 -9.56 -32.02
CA GLU A 229 27.99 -11.00 -32.15
C GLU A 229 27.70 -11.64 -30.79
N GLU A 230 28.49 -11.29 -29.76
CA GLU A 230 28.26 -11.77 -28.40
C GLU A 230 26.93 -11.24 -27.84
N LEU A 231 26.59 -9.99 -28.13
CA LEU A 231 25.31 -9.39 -27.76
C LEU A 231 24.14 -10.20 -28.35
N LEU A 232 24.15 -10.44 -29.67
CA LEU A 232 23.09 -11.20 -30.34
C LEU A 232 23.01 -12.65 -29.86
N ALA A 233 24.14 -13.31 -29.64
CA ALA A 233 24.18 -14.68 -29.12
C ALA A 233 23.59 -14.77 -27.69
N ARG A 234 23.86 -13.79 -26.84
CA ARG A 234 23.28 -13.73 -25.49
C ARG A 234 21.78 -13.44 -25.50
N LEU A 235 21.25 -12.75 -26.53
CA LEU A 235 19.83 -12.43 -26.63
C LEU A 235 18.93 -13.66 -26.87
N ASP A 236 19.46 -14.74 -27.45
CA ASP A 236 18.71 -16.00 -27.62
C ASP A 236 18.31 -16.63 -26.26
N ASP A 237 19.15 -16.39 -25.24
CA ASP A 237 18.96 -16.85 -23.87
C ASP A 237 18.72 -15.68 -22.90
N ALA A 238 18.05 -14.63 -23.38
CA ALA A 238 17.70 -13.46 -22.60
C ALA A 238 16.19 -13.33 -22.38
N GLY A 239 15.82 -12.78 -21.22
CA GLY A 239 14.44 -12.51 -20.86
C GLY A 239 14.29 -11.35 -19.88
N GLU A 240 13.06 -10.93 -19.64
CA GLU A 240 12.72 -10.00 -18.57
C GLU A 240 12.47 -10.76 -17.27
N ALA A 241 12.91 -10.21 -16.14
CA ALA A 241 12.75 -10.84 -14.84
C ALA A 241 11.27 -10.80 -14.42
N VAL A 242 10.64 -11.97 -14.34
CA VAL A 242 9.25 -12.13 -13.92
C VAL A 242 9.14 -13.09 -12.74
N ASN A 243 8.05 -13.00 -11.98
CA ASN A 243 7.77 -14.01 -10.97
C ASN A 243 7.56 -15.37 -11.64
N SER A 244 8.23 -16.42 -11.17
CA SER A 244 8.15 -17.78 -11.71
C SER A 244 6.76 -18.41 -11.51
N GLY A 245 5.96 -17.87 -10.60
CA GLY A 245 4.66 -18.41 -10.22
C GLY A 245 4.76 -19.67 -9.37
N ARG A 246 5.98 -20.10 -9.02
CA ARG A 246 6.23 -21.26 -8.15
C ARG A 246 6.50 -20.78 -6.73
N SER A 247 5.77 -21.34 -5.76
CA SER A 247 5.97 -21.00 -4.34
C SER A 247 7.34 -21.50 -3.87
N LEU A 248 8.01 -20.69 -3.05
CA LEU A 248 9.22 -21.07 -2.35
C LEU A 248 8.87 -21.83 -1.07
N CYS A 249 9.44 -23.00 -0.87
CA CYS A 249 9.30 -23.72 0.39
C CYS A 249 10.14 -23.05 1.49
N HIS A 250 9.51 -22.61 2.57
CA HIS A 250 10.22 -22.02 3.71
C HIS A 250 11.05 -23.02 4.54
N ASN A 251 10.87 -24.33 4.32
CA ASN A 251 11.70 -25.36 4.94
C ASN A 251 12.99 -25.59 4.15
N CYS A 252 12.89 -26.14 2.94
CA CYS A 252 14.04 -26.53 2.13
C CYS A 252 14.56 -25.48 1.13
N GLY A 253 13.79 -24.41 0.87
CA GLY A 253 14.17 -23.39 -0.11
C GLY A 253 13.99 -23.78 -1.58
N GLU A 254 13.40 -24.95 -1.87
CA GLU A 254 13.09 -25.36 -3.24
C GLU A 254 11.75 -24.76 -3.73
N LEU A 255 11.62 -24.64 -5.04
CA LEU A 255 10.42 -24.11 -5.69
C LEU A 255 9.40 -25.22 -5.98
N GLY A 256 8.11 -24.86 -6.00
CA GLY A 256 7.03 -25.71 -6.51
C GLY A 256 6.18 -26.38 -5.43
N HIS A 257 6.56 -26.26 -4.16
CA HIS A 257 5.76 -26.73 -3.03
C HIS A 257 5.79 -25.73 -1.87
N THR A 258 4.84 -25.86 -0.96
CA THR A 258 4.79 -25.06 0.27
C THR A 258 5.35 -25.85 1.44
N PHE A 259 5.61 -25.18 2.56
CA PHE A 259 6.09 -25.82 3.81
C PHE A 259 5.25 -27.04 4.22
N LYS A 260 3.92 -27.01 3.99
CA LYS A 260 3.00 -28.10 4.33
C LYS A 260 3.22 -29.37 3.51
N HIS A 261 3.73 -29.22 2.28
CA HIS A 261 3.95 -30.30 1.32
C HIS A 261 5.44 -30.55 1.06
N CYS A 262 6.30 -30.10 1.98
CA CYS A 262 7.73 -30.39 1.90
C CYS A 262 7.98 -31.85 2.29
N THR A 263 8.73 -32.56 1.43
CA THR A 263 9.14 -33.95 1.66
C THR A 263 10.40 -34.06 2.50
N GLN A 264 11.16 -32.96 2.64
CA GLN A 264 12.35 -32.91 3.47
C GLN A 264 11.96 -32.76 4.94
N ASP A 265 12.81 -33.31 5.82
CA ASP A 265 12.63 -33.18 7.26
C ASP A 265 12.57 -31.71 7.68
N ARG A 266 11.75 -31.43 8.69
CA ARG A 266 11.57 -30.07 9.19
C ARG A 266 12.84 -29.63 9.90
N VAL A 267 13.47 -28.59 9.37
CA VAL A 267 14.65 -28.01 9.98
C VAL A 267 14.19 -27.02 11.04
N ASP A 268 14.51 -27.31 12.30
CA ASP A 268 14.34 -26.34 13.37
C ASP A 268 15.30 -25.17 13.12
N LYS A 269 14.76 -23.95 13.02
CA LYS A 269 15.56 -22.73 12.89
C LYS A 269 15.82 -22.20 14.29
N PRO A 270 17.01 -22.40 14.88
CA PRO A 270 17.29 -22.00 16.26
C PRO A 270 17.19 -20.48 16.47
N ASP A 271 17.37 -19.70 15.41
CA ASP A 271 17.29 -18.24 15.40
C ASP A 271 15.89 -17.70 15.01
N ALA A 272 14.86 -18.55 14.93
CA ALA A 272 13.51 -18.08 14.69
C ALA A 272 13.07 -17.15 15.84
N PRO A 273 12.40 -16.01 15.54
CA PRO A 273 11.95 -15.09 16.57
C PRO A 273 11.00 -15.82 17.53
N LYS A 274 11.47 -16.01 18.76
CA LYS A 274 10.68 -16.67 19.81
C LYS A 274 9.54 -15.75 20.19
N ILE A 275 8.34 -16.33 20.32
CA ILE A 275 7.19 -15.56 20.73
C ILE A 275 7.34 -15.15 22.20
N ALA A 276 7.41 -13.84 22.44
CA ALA A 276 7.41 -13.26 23.78
C ALA A 276 5.99 -12.83 24.16
N CYS A 277 5.56 -13.17 25.36
CA CYS A 277 4.26 -12.79 25.89
C CYS A 277 4.17 -11.28 26.09
N SER A 278 3.17 -10.62 25.50
CA SER A 278 3.04 -9.15 25.59
C SER A 278 2.65 -8.63 26.98
N ASN A 279 2.24 -9.53 27.89
CA ASN A 279 1.91 -9.22 29.29
C ASN A 279 3.16 -9.30 30.18
N CYS A 280 3.79 -10.48 30.29
CA CYS A 280 4.94 -10.70 31.19
C CYS A 280 6.32 -10.53 30.53
N GLY A 281 6.40 -10.55 29.20
CA GLY A 281 7.65 -10.48 28.44
C GLY A 281 8.40 -11.81 28.29
N GLU A 282 7.96 -12.89 28.94
CA GLU A 282 8.62 -14.19 28.86
C GLU A 282 8.38 -14.88 27.52
N GLU A 283 9.39 -15.62 27.06
CA GLU A 283 9.34 -16.39 25.80
C GLU A 283 8.61 -17.73 25.97
N GLY A 284 8.00 -18.21 24.89
CA GLY A 284 7.45 -19.58 24.81
C GLY A 284 5.94 -19.71 25.03
N HIS A 285 5.24 -18.61 25.33
CA HIS A 285 3.78 -18.61 25.44
C HIS A 285 3.16 -17.31 24.89
N ARG A 286 1.88 -17.38 24.49
CA ARG A 286 1.11 -16.20 24.05
C ARG A 286 0.35 -15.59 25.24
N ILE A 287 -0.15 -14.36 25.08
CA ILE A 287 -0.89 -13.65 26.14
C ILE A 287 -2.13 -14.42 26.68
N ARG A 288 -2.68 -15.34 25.89
CA ARG A 288 -3.79 -16.22 26.27
C ARG A 288 -3.36 -17.28 27.29
N ASP A 289 -2.13 -17.77 27.16
CA ASP A 289 -1.58 -18.86 27.96
C ASP A 289 -0.69 -18.32 29.09
N CYS A 290 -0.69 -17.00 29.29
CA CYS A 290 0.06 -16.33 30.34
C CYS A 290 -0.61 -16.58 31.70
N GLN A 291 0.13 -17.19 32.63
CA GLN A 291 -0.33 -17.44 33.99
C GLN A 291 -0.31 -16.18 34.86
N GLN A 292 0.39 -15.12 34.44
CA GLN A 292 0.43 -13.86 35.16
C GLN A 292 -0.83 -13.03 34.89
N PRO A 293 -1.36 -12.32 35.91
CA PRO A 293 -2.51 -11.43 35.73
C PRO A 293 -2.18 -10.36 34.67
N ARG A 294 -3.20 -9.96 33.89
CA ARG A 294 -3.02 -9.00 32.81
C ARG A 294 -2.83 -7.60 33.36
N VAL A 295 -1.65 -7.03 33.16
CA VAL A 295 -1.35 -5.65 33.55
C VAL A 295 -1.87 -4.70 32.48
N ASP A 296 -2.80 -3.82 32.82
CA ASP A 296 -3.28 -2.80 31.90
C ASP A 296 -2.28 -1.65 31.86
N LYS A 297 -1.48 -1.59 30.79
CA LYS A 297 -0.46 -0.55 30.54
C LYS A 297 -1.05 0.87 30.53
N PHE A 298 -2.35 1.04 30.29
CA PHE A 298 -3.07 2.31 30.22
C PHE A 298 -3.80 2.69 31.51
N ALA A 299 -3.70 1.88 32.57
CA ALA A 299 -4.25 2.22 33.87
C ALA A 299 -3.75 3.59 34.37
N CYS A 300 -4.65 4.34 35.02
CA CYS A 300 -4.38 5.67 35.52
C CYS A 300 -3.21 5.66 36.53
N ARG A 301 -2.16 6.44 36.27
CA ARG A 301 -0.96 6.50 37.14
C ARG A 301 -1.21 7.18 38.49
N ASN A 302 -2.35 7.86 38.68
CA ASN A 302 -2.72 8.52 39.93
C ASN A 302 -3.31 7.51 40.93
N CYS A 303 -4.32 6.74 40.50
CA CYS A 303 -5.06 5.78 41.34
C CYS A 303 -4.65 4.31 41.13
N GLY A 304 -3.93 3.97 40.06
CA GLY A 304 -3.55 2.61 39.66
C GLY A 304 -2.40 1.97 40.46
N TYR A 305 -2.15 2.45 41.68
CA TYR A 305 -1.17 1.90 42.61
C TYR A 305 -1.79 1.80 44.00
N VAL A 306 -2.03 0.58 44.48
CA VAL A 306 -2.44 0.34 45.87
C VAL A 306 -1.43 -0.57 46.59
N LYS A 307 -0.97 -0.04 47.74
CA LYS A 307 -0.34 -0.65 48.94
C LYS A 307 0.41 -1.99 48.82
N LEU A 308 1.71 -1.89 49.14
CA LEU A 308 2.51 -2.82 49.98
C LEU A 308 1.84 -4.17 50.29
N VAL A 309 2.12 -5.18 49.47
CA VAL A 309 1.97 -6.58 49.90
C VAL A 309 3.26 -6.94 50.66
N PRO A 310 3.21 -7.31 51.95
CA PRO A 310 4.43 -7.62 52.69
C PRO A 310 4.96 -8.97 52.22
N PHE A 311 5.99 -8.96 51.37
CA PHE A 311 6.87 -10.11 51.18
C PHE A 311 8.19 -9.85 51.90
N ILE A 312 8.73 -10.93 52.47
CA ILE A 312 9.64 -11.04 53.62
C ILE A 312 10.95 -10.20 53.54
N ALA A 313 11.25 -9.49 52.46
CA ALA A 313 12.43 -8.62 52.38
C ALA A 313 12.33 -7.37 51.48
N CYS A 314 11.30 -7.18 50.64
CA CYS A 314 11.20 -6.01 49.74
C CYS A 314 9.75 -5.58 49.49
N ALA A 315 9.51 -4.27 49.49
CA ALA A 315 8.25 -3.67 49.07
C ALA A 315 8.21 -3.46 47.55
N ALA A 316 7.52 -4.33 46.80
CA ALA A 316 7.23 -4.11 45.39
C ALA A 316 5.80 -3.55 45.24
N LEU A 317 5.67 -2.40 44.58
CA LEU A 317 4.37 -1.82 44.22
C LEU A 317 3.80 -2.61 43.03
N THR A 318 2.78 -3.43 43.25
CA THR A 318 2.05 -4.08 42.16
C THR A 318 0.97 -3.14 41.64
N ARG A 319 0.82 -3.05 40.30
CA ARG A 319 -0.25 -2.28 39.66
C ARG A 319 -1.59 -2.95 39.96
N ASP A 320 -2.55 -2.17 40.43
CA ASP A 320 -3.93 -2.61 40.61
C ASP A 320 -4.73 -2.16 39.38
N ASP A 321 -5.07 -3.13 38.52
CA ASP A 321 -5.77 -2.88 37.26
C ASP A 321 -7.30 -2.73 37.45
N SER A 322 -7.81 -2.81 38.70
CA SER A 322 -9.24 -2.66 39.01
C SER A 322 -9.80 -1.26 38.74
N LYS A 323 -8.93 -0.26 38.53
CA LYS A 323 -9.28 1.13 38.19
C LYS A 323 -8.79 1.55 36.80
N SER A 324 -8.69 0.60 35.87
CA SER A 324 -8.42 0.88 34.47
C SER A 324 -9.63 1.53 33.76
N GLY A 325 -9.39 2.18 32.61
CA GLY A 325 -10.45 2.77 31.78
C GLY A 325 -10.58 4.29 31.79
N HIS A 326 -9.77 5.01 32.56
CA HIS A 326 -9.75 6.50 32.57
C HIS A 326 -8.31 7.04 32.55
N LYS A 327 -8.13 8.27 32.04
CA LYS A 327 -6.82 8.94 32.04
C LYS A 327 -6.61 9.68 33.37
N ALA A 328 -5.36 10.03 33.69
CA ALA A 328 -5.05 10.77 34.91
C ALA A 328 -5.76 12.13 35.04
N SER A 329 -6.23 12.72 33.92
CA SER A 329 -7.06 13.93 33.91
C SER A 329 -8.48 13.71 34.38
N ASP A 330 -8.99 12.48 34.23
CA ASP A 330 -10.37 12.09 34.46
C ASP A 330 -10.49 11.27 35.76
N CYS A 331 -9.42 11.28 36.57
CA CYS A 331 -9.32 10.59 37.84
C CYS A 331 -10.03 11.42 38.92
N GLU A 332 -11.07 10.85 39.51
CA GLU A 332 -11.84 11.49 40.59
C GLU A 332 -11.08 11.50 41.93
N GLU A 333 -10.04 10.67 42.07
CA GLU A 333 -9.18 10.66 43.26
C GLU A 333 -8.21 11.85 43.28
N PRO A 334 -7.94 12.44 44.46
CA PRO A 334 -7.01 13.54 44.59
C PRO A 334 -5.60 13.14 44.09
N PRO A 335 -4.82 14.09 43.56
CA PRO A 335 -3.46 13.81 43.09
C PRO A 335 -2.58 13.20 44.19
N ASN A 336 -2.24 11.93 44.03
CA ASN A 336 -1.29 11.22 44.88
C ASN A 336 0.13 11.43 44.32
N LEU A 337 0.84 12.39 44.91
CA LEU A 337 2.19 12.78 44.50
C LEU A 337 3.20 11.64 44.63
N ASP A 338 3.00 10.69 45.54
CA ASP A 338 3.89 9.53 45.73
C ASP A 338 3.85 8.57 44.53
N ASN A 339 2.73 8.57 43.80
CA ASN A 339 2.52 7.70 42.63
C ASN A 339 2.98 8.34 41.31
N VAL A 340 3.22 9.65 41.30
CA VAL A 340 3.58 10.41 40.10
C VAL A 340 5.10 10.52 39.96
N GLU A 341 5.62 9.93 38.90
CA GLU A 341 7.01 10.08 38.47
C GLU A 341 7.16 11.29 37.53
N CYS A 342 8.10 12.18 37.84
CA CYS A 342 8.38 13.35 37.03
C CYS A 342 9.07 12.95 35.72
N ARG A 343 8.44 13.23 34.58
CA ARG A 343 9.03 12.95 33.25
C ARG A 343 10.31 13.73 32.91
N LYS A 344 10.71 14.70 33.74
CA LYS A 344 11.91 15.52 33.50
C LYS A 344 13.14 15.00 34.25
N CYS A 345 12.97 14.53 35.49
CA CYS A 345 14.07 14.06 36.33
C CYS A 345 13.94 12.60 36.79
N GLY A 346 12.81 11.93 36.52
CA GLY A 346 12.54 10.55 36.95
C GLY A 346 12.23 10.40 38.45
N GLU A 347 12.29 11.48 39.22
CA GLU A 347 11.99 11.44 40.66
C GLU A 347 10.48 11.52 40.92
N ARG A 348 10.04 10.88 42.00
CA ARG A 348 8.62 10.84 42.42
C ARG A 348 8.31 11.98 43.40
N GLY A 349 7.04 12.27 43.63
CA GLY A 349 6.61 13.29 44.60
C GLY A 349 6.25 14.65 43.98
N HIS A 350 6.37 14.82 42.66
CA HIS A 350 6.01 16.06 41.98
C HIS A 350 5.67 15.85 40.50
N PHE A 351 4.88 16.76 39.91
CA PHE A 351 4.61 16.77 38.48
C PHE A 351 5.73 17.45 37.70
N SER A 352 5.86 17.17 36.39
CA SER A 352 6.86 17.81 35.52
C SER A 352 6.79 19.35 35.46
N ARG A 353 5.68 19.95 35.90
CA ARG A 353 5.54 21.40 36.03
C ARG A 353 6.24 21.94 37.28
N ASP A 354 6.21 21.18 38.35
CA ASP A 354 6.70 21.53 39.68
C ASP A 354 8.04 20.83 39.97
N CYS A 355 8.77 20.49 38.91
CA CYS A 355 10.05 19.82 38.99
C CYS A 355 11.10 20.77 39.58
N PRO A 356 11.71 20.46 40.74
CA PRO A 356 12.71 21.32 41.37
C PRO A 356 14.00 21.40 40.55
N GLN A 357 14.23 20.43 39.65
CA GLN A 357 15.35 20.42 38.71
C GLN A 357 15.02 21.15 37.40
N ALA A 358 13.76 21.56 37.17
CA ALA A 358 13.43 22.42 36.05
C ALA A 358 13.73 23.86 36.45
N GLY A 359 14.75 24.47 35.84
CA GLY A 359 15.12 25.87 36.10
C GLY A 359 13.93 26.85 36.00
N PRO A 360 14.03 28.03 36.65
CA PRO A 360 12.92 28.96 36.77
C PRO A 360 12.42 29.40 35.39
N ARG A 361 11.11 29.21 35.16
CA ARG A 361 10.44 29.77 33.97
C ARG A 361 10.05 31.21 34.27
N GLY A 362 10.84 32.17 33.78
CA GLY A 362 10.46 33.58 33.75
C GLY A 362 9.27 33.82 32.82
N CYS A 363 8.51 34.89 33.10
CA CYS A 363 7.42 35.34 32.26
C CYS A 363 7.92 35.68 30.85
N HIS A 364 7.39 35.04 29.80
CA HIS A 364 7.79 35.33 28.42
C HIS A 364 7.42 36.74 27.92
N ASN A 365 6.73 37.56 28.73
CA ASN A 365 6.39 38.95 28.41
C ASN A 365 7.41 39.94 29.02
N CYS A 366 7.66 39.85 30.33
CA CYS A 366 8.52 40.81 31.06
C CYS A 366 9.84 40.21 31.58
N GLY A 367 10.08 38.91 31.39
CA GLY A 367 11.28 38.20 31.85
C GLY A 367 11.35 37.94 33.35
N GLN A 368 10.45 38.51 34.15
CA GLN A 368 10.45 38.36 35.61
C GLN A 368 9.94 36.97 36.01
N GLU A 369 10.57 36.39 37.04
CA GLU A 369 10.20 35.11 37.63
C GLU A 369 8.99 35.26 38.57
N GLY A 370 8.23 34.19 38.79
CA GLY A 370 7.11 34.18 39.74
C GLY A 370 5.70 34.33 39.13
N HIS A 371 5.57 34.60 37.83
CA HIS A 371 4.28 34.58 37.12
C HIS A 371 4.44 34.10 35.66
N ILE A 372 3.33 33.64 35.06
CA ILE A 372 3.29 33.29 33.63
C ILE A 372 2.78 34.48 32.80
N SER A 373 3.01 34.47 31.49
CA SER A 373 2.61 35.57 30.57
C SER A 373 1.12 35.92 30.56
N LYS A 374 0.27 35.07 31.13
CA LYS A 374 -1.17 35.33 31.29
C LYS A 374 -1.48 36.19 32.52
N ASP A 375 -0.64 36.09 33.56
CA ASP A 375 -0.80 36.74 34.86
C ASP A 375 0.23 37.88 35.00
N CYS A 376 0.68 38.44 33.87
CA CYS A 376 1.64 39.52 33.83
C CYS A 376 0.91 40.85 33.87
N ASP A 377 1.11 41.62 34.94
CA ASP A 377 0.50 42.94 35.13
C ASP A 377 1.11 44.03 34.24
N GLN A 378 2.21 43.72 33.54
CA GLN A 378 2.84 44.64 32.60
C GLN A 378 2.16 44.56 31.23
N PRO A 379 1.96 45.71 30.55
CA PRO A 379 1.46 45.71 29.19
C PRO A 379 2.37 44.85 28.31
N ARG A 380 1.78 44.16 27.33
CA ARG A 380 2.55 43.32 26.42
C ARG A 380 3.64 44.15 25.76
N ASN A 381 4.89 43.88 26.09
CA ASN A 381 6.01 44.54 25.45
C ASN A 381 6.20 43.92 24.07
N MET A 382 5.80 44.65 23.03
CA MET A 382 5.91 44.17 21.65
C MET A 382 7.35 43.90 21.25
N ASP A 383 8.33 44.56 21.88
CA ASP A 383 9.76 44.34 21.62
C ASP A 383 10.24 42.93 22.04
N ASN A 384 9.53 42.28 22.96
CA ASN A 384 9.79 40.89 23.37
C ASN A 384 8.95 39.87 22.60
N VAL A 385 7.95 40.32 21.84
CA VAL A 385 7.07 39.46 21.04
C VAL A 385 7.74 39.16 19.70
N THR A 386 8.25 37.94 19.55
CA THR A 386 8.77 37.43 18.28
C THR A 386 7.64 36.97 17.37
N CYS A 387 7.58 37.53 16.15
CA CYS A 387 6.61 37.13 15.15
C CYS A 387 6.95 35.74 14.59
N ARG A 388 6.02 34.78 14.69
CA ARG A 388 6.23 33.42 14.14
C ARG A 388 6.21 33.32 12.60
N ASN A 389 5.98 34.42 11.89
CA ASN A 389 6.00 34.47 10.43
C ASN A 389 7.37 34.92 9.91
N CYS A 390 7.85 36.08 10.36
CA CYS A 390 9.11 36.69 9.90
C CYS A 390 10.23 36.71 10.95
N GLU A 391 10.00 36.15 12.13
CA GLU A 391 10.94 36.02 13.26
C GLU A 391 11.42 37.36 13.88
N LYS A 392 10.98 38.49 13.33
CA LYS A 392 11.25 39.84 13.87
C LYS A 392 10.41 40.10 15.12
N THR A 393 10.98 40.86 16.04
CA THR A 393 10.26 41.37 17.23
C THR A 393 9.44 42.61 16.90
N GLY A 394 8.55 43.03 17.81
CA GLY A 394 7.77 44.27 17.68
C GLY A 394 6.32 44.09 17.20
N HIS A 395 5.89 42.87 16.84
CA HIS A 395 4.52 42.61 16.38
C HIS A 395 4.12 41.14 16.52
N VAL A 396 2.81 40.88 16.58
CA VAL A 396 2.25 39.51 16.56
C VAL A 396 2.07 39.01 15.13
N SER A 397 2.01 37.69 14.93
CA SER A 397 1.84 37.06 13.60
C SER A 397 0.63 37.52 12.79
N ARG A 398 -0.37 38.14 13.42
CA ARG A 398 -1.54 38.72 12.73
C ARG A 398 -1.23 40.08 12.09
N ASP A 399 -0.33 40.85 12.70
CA ASP A 399 0.00 42.22 12.31
C ASP A 399 1.38 42.26 11.61
N CYS A 400 1.76 41.14 11.00
CA CYS A 400 3.04 41.00 10.30
C CYS A 400 3.02 41.79 8.98
N PRO A 401 3.99 42.68 8.75
CA PRO A 401 4.09 43.46 7.52
C PRO A 401 4.57 42.62 6.32
N GLU A 402 5.13 41.44 6.59
CA GLU A 402 5.60 40.52 5.56
C GLU A 402 4.50 39.51 5.18
N PRO A 403 4.43 39.12 3.89
CA PRO A 403 3.48 38.12 3.43
C PRO A 403 3.65 36.83 4.22
N LYS A 404 2.53 36.14 4.45
CA LYS A 404 2.53 34.91 5.23
C LYS A 404 3.29 33.81 4.48
N ASP A 405 4.36 33.30 5.08
CA ASP A 405 5.10 32.18 4.54
C ASP A 405 4.37 30.88 4.88
N TRP A 406 3.63 30.37 3.90
CA TRP A 406 2.85 29.15 4.05
C TRP A 406 3.74 27.91 4.23
N SER A 407 5.00 27.94 3.77
CA SER A 407 5.94 26.82 3.93
C SER A 407 6.29 26.53 5.40
N LYS A 408 6.13 27.51 6.29
CA LYS A 408 6.32 27.35 7.74
C LYS A 408 5.03 27.00 8.49
N VAL A 409 3.87 27.06 7.82
CA VAL A 409 2.57 26.78 8.44
C VAL A 409 2.30 25.28 8.42
N GLN A 410 2.40 24.63 9.57
CA GLN A 410 2.03 23.23 9.75
C GLN A 410 0.51 23.09 9.93
N CYS A 411 -0.11 22.26 9.11
CA CYS A 411 -1.53 21.94 9.19
C CYS A 411 -1.80 21.12 10.45
N SER A 412 -2.73 21.57 11.30
CA SER A 412 -3.11 20.86 12.54
C SER A 412 -3.85 19.54 12.29
N ASN A 413 -4.23 19.27 11.04
CA ASN A 413 -4.93 18.05 10.65
C ASN A 413 -3.95 16.97 10.16
N CYS A 414 -3.30 17.22 9.02
CA CYS A 414 -2.37 16.28 8.41
C CYS A 414 -0.90 16.44 8.82
N GLN A 415 -0.59 17.46 9.64
CA GLN A 415 0.77 17.81 10.08
C GLN A 415 1.75 18.16 8.94
N GLN A 416 1.26 18.29 7.70
CA GLN A 416 2.05 18.76 6.56
C GLN A 416 2.15 20.29 6.56
N TYR A 417 3.28 20.79 6.05
CA TYR A 417 3.53 22.22 5.89
C TYR A 417 2.90 22.75 4.60
N GLY A 418 2.62 24.05 4.52
CA GLY A 418 2.11 24.69 3.30
C GLY A 418 0.64 25.14 3.35
N HIS A 419 -0.15 24.70 4.33
CA HIS A 419 -1.58 25.01 4.38
C HIS A 419 -2.15 24.96 5.82
N THR A 420 -3.29 25.61 6.04
CA THR A 420 -4.03 25.55 7.31
C THR A 420 -5.06 24.41 7.28
N LYS A 421 -5.59 24.01 8.46
CA LYS A 421 -6.67 23.01 8.59
C LYS A 421 -7.84 23.23 7.62
N VAL A 422 -8.19 24.48 7.35
CA VAL A 422 -9.30 24.86 6.45
C VAL A 422 -9.00 24.54 4.97
N ARG A 423 -7.73 24.54 4.57
CA ARG A 423 -7.27 24.22 3.20
C ARG A 423 -6.61 22.86 3.14
N CYS A 424 -6.86 22.01 4.13
CA CYS A 424 -6.35 20.66 4.16
C CYS A 424 -7.23 19.78 3.29
N GLN A 425 -6.62 19.13 2.30
CA GLN A 425 -7.32 18.17 1.45
C GLN A 425 -7.46 16.79 2.13
N GLN A 426 -6.75 16.56 3.24
CA GLN A 426 -6.86 15.32 4.00
C GLN A 426 -8.05 15.38 4.96
N ALA A 427 -8.71 14.24 5.16
CA ALA A 427 -9.80 14.10 6.11
C ALA A 427 -9.35 14.46 7.54
N PRO A 428 -10.24 14.99 8.41
CA PRO A 428 -9.93 15.29 9.80
C PRO A 428 -9.39 14.05 10.53
N ALA A 429 -8.23 14.13 11.18
CA ALA A 429 -7.61 13.03 11.93
C ALA A 429 -8.44 12.53 13.14
N ASP A 430 -9.56 13.18 13.44
CA ASP A 430 -10.51 12.80 14.49
C ASP A 430 -11.71 11.97 13.96
N SER A 431 -11.71 11.52 12.70
CA SER A 431 -12.83 10.78 12.11
C SER A 431 -12.71 9.24 12.15
N ASP A 432 -11.76 8.67 12.88
CA ASP A 432 -11.70 7.20 13.08
C ASP A 432 -12.69 6.70 14.17
N ALA A 433 -13.65 7.52 14.57
CA ALA A 433 -14.83 7.08 15.29
C ALA A 433 -16.07 7.33 14.42
N PHE A 434 -16.73 6.24 14.01
CA PHE A 434 -18.04 6.16 13.35
C PHE A 434 -18.08 6.05 11.82
N ALA A 435 -17.46 4.99 11.27
CA ALA A 435 -17.85 4.46 9.96
C ALA A 435 -18.81 3.26 10.12
N SER A 436 -20.09 3.56 10.34
CA SER A 436 -21.22 2.76 9.84
C SER A 436 -22.53 3.49 10.11
N GLN A 437 -22.99 4.26 9.13
CA GLN A 437 -24.40 4.36 8.77
C GLN A 437 -24.49 5.18 7.49
N GLY A 438 -24.87 4.49 6.41
CA GLY A 438 -25.21 5.13 5.15
C GLY A 438 -26.49 5.95 5.30
N TYR A 439 -26.48 7.11 4.66
CA TYR A 439 -27.67 7.67 4.04
C TYR A 439 -27.23 8.48 2.81
N ASP A 440 -27.73 8.05 1.66
CA ASP A 440 -27.71 8.79 0.41
C ASP A 440 -28.55 10.08 0.53
N ALA A 441 -28.04 11.17 -0.03
CA ALA A 441 -28.85 12.21 -0.65
C ALA A 441 -27.96 13.01 -1.61
N GLY A 442 -28.12 12.75 -2.91
CA GLY A 442 -27.39 13.45 -3.96
C GLY A 442 -27.85 14.89 -4.16
N THR A 443 -27.00 15.68 -4.81
CA THR A 443 -27.43 16.64 -5.85
C THR A 443 -26.27 16.92 -6.81
N ASN A 444 -26.62 16.81 -8.09
CA ASN A 444 -25.88 17.25 -9.28
C ASN A 444 -25.25 18.64 -9.13
N VAL A 445 -24.01 18.83 -9.63
CA VAL A 445 -23.76 19.81 -10.70
C VAL A 445 -22.55 19.38 -11.55
N ALA A 446 -22.71 19.55 -12.86
CA ALA A 446 -21.84 19.10 -13.93
C ALA A 446 -20.62 20.00 -14.22
N SER A 447 -19.65 19.41 -14.93
CA SER A 447 -18.92 19.95 -16.11
C SER A 447 -17.40 20.12 -15.97
N GLY A 448 -16.66 19.30 -16.74
CA GLY A 448 -15.59 19.77 -17.62
C GLY A 448 -14.15 19.84 -17.09
N PRO A 449 -13.14 19.81 -17.98
CA PRO A 449 -12.02 18.89 -17.90
C PRO A 449 -10.67 19.57 -17.60
N VAL A 450 -9.77 18.87 -16.90
CA VAL A 450 -8.32 19.17 -16.79
C VAL A 450 -7.61 17.82 -16.69
N ASP A 451 -6.91 17.35 -17.73
CA ASP A 451 -5.48 17.56 -18.02
C ASP A 451 -4.57 17.15 -16.84
N ASP A 452 -4.20 15.87 -16.81
CA ASP A 452 -3.24 15.29 -15.87
C ASP A 452 -1.88 15.09 -16.58
N GLY A 453 -1.10 16.16 -16.66
CA GLY A 453 0.32 16.13 -16.97
C GLY A 453 1.17 16.11 -15.69
N TRP A 454 1.51 14.92 -15.18
CA TRP A 454 2.42 14.76 -14.03
C TRP A 454 3.82 14.35 -14.49
N GLY A 455 4.76 15.31 -14.43
CA GLY A 455 6.20 15.10 -14.54
C GLY A 455 6.93 15.34 -13.20
N PRO A 456 8.17 14.84 -13.05
CA PRO A 456 8.67 14.31 -11.77
C PRO A 456 9.45 15.30 -10.89
N THR A 457 9.35 15.11 -9.58
CA THR A 457 10.15 15.80 -8.56
C THR A 457 11.60 15.32 -8.51
N ALA A 458 12.50 16.29 -8.60
CA ALA A 458 13.94 16.15 -8.52
C ALA A 458 14.47 15.95 -7.09
N THR A 459 15.59 15.25 -7.05
CA THR A 459 16.48 14.85 -5.96
C THR A 459 17.03 16.03 -5.14
N ALA A 460 16.95 15.95 -3.81
CA ALA A 460 17.65 16.83 -2.88
C ALA A 460 19.09 16.37 -2.65
N THR A 461 20.05 17.28 -2.88
CA THR A 461 21.47 17.15 -2.52
C THR A 461 21.73 17.97 -1.27
N SER A 462 22.21 17.33 -0.19
CA SER A 462 22.67 17.99 1.03
C SER A 462 24.14 18.42 0.89
N LYS A 463 24.41 19.73 0.98
CA LYS A 463 25.74 20.31 1.26
C LYS A 463 25.79 20.74 2.73
N THR A 464 26.79 20.27 3.45
CA THR A 464 27.29 20.89 4.68
C THR A 464 28.70 21.39 4.41
N GLY A 465 28.90 22.70 4.54
CA GLY A 465 30.21 23.34 4.49
C GLY A 465 30.83 23.42 5.88
N ALA A 466 32.16 23.37 5.93
CA ALA A 466 32.98 23.79 7.06
C ALA A 466 34.08 24.73 6.56
N SER A 467 34.18 25.85 7.27
CA SER A 467 35.17 26.94 7.30
C SER A 467 36.62 26.48 7.04
N GLN A 468 37.30 27.04 6.02
CA GLN A 468 38.37 28.06 6.10
C GLN A 468 39.53 27.74 7.07
N ASP A 469 40.72 27.53 6.51
CA ASP A 469 41.91 28.32 6.83
C ASP A 469 43.00 28.18 5.73
N ALA A 470 43.81 29.24 5.63
CA ALA A 470 44.60 29.66 4.48
C ALA A 470 46.00 29.02 4.34
N GLY A 471 46.60 29.17 3.16
CA GLY A 471 48.05 29.37 3.07
C GLY A 471 48.76 28.80 1.83
N TRP A 472 49.07 29.72 0.91
CA TRP A 472 50.11 29.69 -0.15
C TRP A 472 49.87 28.88 -1.43
#